data_AF-Q98AE6-F1
#
_entry.id   AF-Q98AE6-F1
#
_cell.length_a   1.000
_cell.length_b   1.000
_cell.length_c   1.000
_cell.angle_alpha   90.00
_cell.angle_beta   90.00
_cell.angle_gamma   90.00
#
_symmetry.space_group_name_H-M   'P 1'
#
loop_
_entity.id
_entity.type
_entity.pdbx_description
1 polymer ?
#
loop_
_entity_poly.entity_id
_entity_poly.type
_entity_poly.pdbx_seq_one_letter_code
_entity_poly.pdbx_strand_id
1 'polypeptide(L)'
;MVVTVSRTGGFTLRKVFYTVSSRLIGHRLRVRLFDDRLEVFVGGTQLMTLPRGRGHADGRHDQVVNYRHVIHSLRKKPMALLNLVYRDKLFPQQDYRRAFDVLIERLPDRQACKVMVELLALAHDRGCERELAEQLAETLDAGDLPDIALLRTLFGPDPARLPTVSVQLASLNGYEALIGTAYVGDAA
;
A
#
# COMPACT_ATOMS: atom_id res chain seq x y z
N MET A 1 13.94 19.51 1.22
CA MET A 1 12.86 20.13 0.42
C MET A 1 11.51 19.81 1.05
N VAL A 2 10.47 20.63 0.86
CA VAL A 2 9.11 20.36 1.36
C VAL A 2 8.19 20.13 0.16
N VAL A 3 7.37 19.07 0.21
CA VAL A 3 6.38 18.71 -0.81
C VAL A 3 5.03 18.47 -0.15
N THR A 4 3.94 18.69 -0.89
CA THR A 4 2.58 18.40 -0.40
C THR A 4 2.06 17.16 -1.11
N VAL A 5 1.43 16.26 -0.36
CA VAL A 5 0.82 15.05 -0.94
C VAL A 5 -0.46 15.43 -1.67
N SER A 6 -0.54 15.06 -2.94
CA SER A 6 -1.72 15.27 -3.78
C SER A 6 -2.87 14.36 -3.36
N ARG A 7 -4.08 14.71 -3.80
CA ARG A 7 -5.28 13.85 -3.64
C ARG A 7 -5.17 12.51 -4.37
N THR A 8 -4.21 12.35 -5.27
CA THR A 8 -3.94 11.09 -5.96
C THR A 8 -3.07 10.13 -5.13
N GLY A 9 -2.71 10.49 -3.89
CA GLY A 9 -1.97 9.62 -2.98
C GLY A 9 -0.47 9.58 -3.29
N GLY A 10 0.10 10.69 -3.75
CA GLY A 10 1.51 10.77 -4.10
C GLY A 10 2.06 12.19 -4.08
N PHE A 11 3.34 12.33 -4.36
CA PHE A 11 3.96 13.63 -4.60
C PHE A 11 4.92 13.55 -5.78
N THR A 12 5.13 14.66 -6.47
CA THR A 12 6.10 14.75 -7.55
C THR A 12 7.34 15.47 -7.06
N LEU A 13 8.51 14.89 -7.29
CA LEU A 13 9.80 15.49 -6.98
C LEU A 13 10.75 15.30 -8.16
N ARG A 14 11.34 16.40 -8.67
CA ARG A 14 12.30 16.36 -9.79
C ARG A 14 11.80 15.55 -10.99
N LYS A 15 10.55 15.76 -11.40
CA LYS A 15 9.88 15.03 -12.51
C LYS A 15 9.67 13.53 -12.25
N VAL A 16 9.76 13.07 -11.01
CA VAL A 16 9.46 11.69 -10.62
C VAL A 16 8.25 11.67 -9.70
N PHE A 17 7.28 10.82 -10.00
CA PHE A 17 6.10 10.62 -9.15
C PHE A 17 6.37 9.52 -8.12
N TYR A 18 6.14 9.83 -6.84
CA TYR A 18 6.26 8.90 -5.73
C TYR A 18 4.89 8.69 -5.12
N THR A 19 4.45 7.44 -5.04
CA THR A 19 3.24 7.10 -4.27
C THR A 19 3.52 7.10 -2.77
N VAL A 20 2.53 7.48 -1.98
CA VAL A 20 2.56 7.43 -0.50
C VAL A 20 1.22 6.94 0.03
N SER A 21 1.18 6.48 1.29
CA SER A 21 -0.07 6.05 1.92
C SER A 21 -1.15 7.14 1.84
N SER A 22 -2.39 6.74 1.54
CA SER A 22 -3.54 7.66 1.44
C SER A 22 -3.81 8.44 2.73
N ARG A 23 -3.34 7.93 3.88
CA ARG A 23 -3.40 8.61 5.18
C ARG A 23 -2.62 9.94 5.20
N LEU A 24 -1.70 10.12 4.26
CA LEU A 24 -0.83 11.30 4.18
C LEU A 24 -1.36 12.34 3.19
N ILE A 25 -2.51 12.12 2.57
CA ILE A 25 -3.11 13.09 1.63
C ILE A 25 -3.35 14.42 2.36
N GLY A 26 -2.88 15.51 1.77
CA GLY A 26 -2.96 16.85 2.36
C GLY A 26 -1.86 17.18 3.37
N HIS A 27 -1.03 16.21 3.78
CA HIS A 27 0.11 16.48 4.64
C HIS A 27 1.29 17.07 3.85
N ARG A 28 2.08 17.89 4.54
CA ARG A 28 3.37 18.41 4.05
C ARG A 28 4.48 17.48 4.50
N LEU A 29 5.21 16.92 3.54
CA LEU A 29 6.32 16.02 3.77
C LEU A 29 7.64 16.75 3.56
N ARG A 30 8.60 16.55 4.46
CA ARG A 30 9.98 17.00 4.27
C ARG A 30 10.76 15.86 3.64
N VAL A 31 11.35 16.10 2.48
CA VAL A 31 12.15 15.11 1.74
C VAL A 31 13.62 15.51 1.75
N ARG A 32 14.48 14.56 2.11
CA ARG A 32 15.94 14.62 1.95
C ARG A 32 16.30 13.74 0.76
N LEU A 33 17.07 14.30 -0.18
CA LEU A 33 17.50 13.62 -1.40
C LEU A 33 18.97 13.25 -1.26
N PHE A 34 19.28 11.97 -1.46
CA PHE A 34 20.63 11.43 -1.55
C PHE A 34 20.90 10.94 -2.98
N ASP A 35 22.08 10.37 -3.23
CA ASP A 35 22.45 9.89 -4.57
C ASP A 35 21.68 8.64 -5.01
N ASP A 36 21.37 7.76 -4.08
CA ASP A 36 20.68 6.48 -4.31
C ASP A 36 19.24 6.46 -3.77
N ARG A 37 18.92 7.30 -2.78
CA ARG A 37 17.65 7.24 -2.04
C ARG A 37 17.04 8.61 -1.74
N LEU A 38 15.79 8.58 -1.31
CA LEU A 38 15.11 9.68 -0.66
C LEU A 38 14.62 9.25 0.71
N GLU A 39 14.76 10.15 1.67
CA GLU A 39 14.19 9.98 3.00
C GLU A 39 13.04 10.97 3.16
N VAL A 40 11.87 10.45 3.53
CA VAL A 40 10.62 11.20 3.69
C VAL A 40 10.30 11.33 5.17
N PHE A 41 10.01 12.55 5.61
CA PHE A 41 9.72 12.89 6.99
C PHE A 41 8.36 13.59 7.10
N VAL A 42 7.63 13.32 8.20
CA VAL A 42 6.45 14.08 8.63
C VAL A 42 6.81 14.77 9.93
N GLY A 43 6.88 16.10 9.92
CA GLY A 43 7.41 16.85 11.07
C GLY A 43 8.87 16.47 11.34
N GLY A 44 9.14 15.95 12.54
CA GLY A 44 10.46 15.46 12.97
C GLY A 44 10.71 13.97 12.74
N THR A 45 9.67 13.19 12.41
CA THR A 45 9.76 11.72 12.36
C THR A 45 10.05 11.24 10.94
N GLN A 46 11.02 10.34 10.79
CA GLN A 46 11.28 9.65 9.53
C GLN A 46 10.15 8.66 9.25
N LEU A 47 9.51 8.81 8.09
CA LEU A 47 8.36 8.01 7.69
C LEU A 47 8.78 6.81 6.84
N MET A 48 9.59 7.04 5.81
CA MET A 48 10.03 5.99 4.88
C MET A 48 11.26 6.40 4.08
N THR A 49 11.94 5.40 3.54
CA THR A 49 13.01 5.55 2.56
C THR A 49 12.55 4.99 1.22
N LEU A 50 12.73 5.76 0.16
CA LEU A 50 12.34 5.39 -1.20
C LEU A 50 13.57 5.40 -2.11
N PRO A 51 13.67 4.50 -3.11
CA PRO A 51 14.74 4.55 -4.09
C PRO A 51 14.63 5.84 -4.92
N ARG A 52 15.77 6.42 -5.30
CA ARG A 52 15.78 7.60 -6.15
C ARG A 52 15.42 7.24 -7.58
N GLY A 53 14.22 7.62 -8.00
CA GLY A 53 13.86 7.58 -9.41
C GLY A 53 14.74 8.54 -10.21
N ARG A 54 15.15 8.11 -11.40
CA ARG A 54 15.98 8.91 -12.30
C ARG A 54 15.12 9.27 -13.50
N GLY A 55 14.92 10.57 -13.74
CA GLY A 55 14.28 11.03 -14.97
C GLY A 55 15.08 10.50 -16.16
N HIS A 56 14.39 9.83 -17.09
CA HIS A 56 15.03 9.40 -18.33
C HIS A 56 15.45 10.62 -19.17
N ALA A 57 16.57 10.52 -19.88
CA ALA A 57 17.05 11.58 -20.79
C ALA A 57 16.01 11.97 -21.86
N ASP A 58 15.08 11.06 -22.15
CA ASP A 58 13.96 11.20 -23.09
C ASP A 58 12.77 12.02 -22.54
N GLY A 59 12.95 12.72 -21.42
CA GLY A 59 11.93 13.59 -20.82
C GLY A 59 10.76 12.87 -20.13
N ARG A 60 10.74 11.53 -20.14
CA ARG A 60 9.72 10.72 -19.47
C ARG A 60 9.84 10.83 -17.95
N HIS A 61 8.71 11.13 -17.31
CA HIS A 61 8.58 11.12 -15.86
C HIS A 61 8.80 9.70 -15.34
N ASP A 62 9.80 9.49 -14.50
CA ASP A 62 9.94 8.22 -13.80
C ASP A 62 8.90 8.12 -12.69
N GLN A 63 8.56 6.91 -12.28
CA GLN A 63 7.52 6.66 -11.29
C GLN A 63 8.01 5.58 -10.34
N VAL A 64 8.05 5.92 -9.06
CA VAL A 64 8.35 5.00 -7.96
C VAL A 64 7.02 4.71 -7.25
N VAL A 65 6.47 3.56 -7.61
CA VAL A 65 5.14 3.13 -7.18
C VAL A 65 5.27 1.97 -6.22
N ASN A 66 4.56 2.03 -5.11
CA ASN A 66 4.39 0.93 -4.19
C ASN A 66 2.90 0.57 -4.14
N TYR A 67 2.57 -0.67 -4.51
CA TYR A 67 1.17 -1.08 -4.62
C TYR A 67 0.41 -0.98 -3.30
N ARG A 68 1.10 -1.11 -2.16
CA ARG A 68 0.52 -0.96 -0.81
C ARG A 68 -0.13 0.41 -0.62
N HIS A 69 0.31 1.43 -1.35
CA HIS A 69 -0.28 2.78 -1.28
C HIS A 69 -1.59 2.89 -2.06
N VAL A 70 -1.76 2.11 -3.13
CA VAL A 70 -2.92 2.20 -4.03
C VAL A 70 -3.91 1.06 -3.84
N ILE A 71 -3.55 -0.01 -3.13
CA ILE A 71 -4.37 -1.22 -2.98
C ILE A 71 -5.75 -0.93 -2.38
N HIS A 72 -5.84 -0.02 -1.40
CA HIS A 72 -7.13 0.36 -0.81
C HIS A 72 -8.05 1.08 -1.82
N SER A 73 -7.48 1.89 -2.71
CA SER A 73 -8.22 2.56 -3.78
C SER A 73 -8.65 1.56 -4.87
N LEU A 74 -7.76 0.62 -5.22
CA LEU A 74 -8.05 -0.44 -6.18
C LEU A 74 -9.14 -1.39 -5.68
N ARG A 75 -9.20 -1.72 -4.38
CA ARG A 75 -10.30 -2.49 -3.79
C ARG A 75 -11.68 -1.86 -4.02
N LYS A 76 -11.74 -0.52 -4.01
CA LYS A 76 -12.99 0.22 -4.28
C LYS A 76 -13.32 0.27 -5.78
N LYS A 77 -12.30 0.33 -6.65
CA LYS A 77 -12.47 0.38 -8.10
C LYS A 77 -11.46 -0.54 -8.82
N PRO A 78 -11.72 -1.85 -8.88
CA PRO A 78 -10.77 -2.82 -9.43
C PRO A 78 -10.45 -2.58 -10.91
N MET A 79 -11.45 -2.13 -11.69
CA MET A 79 -11.30 -1.81 -13.11
C MET A 79 -10.26 -0.72 -13.41
N ALA A 80 -9.84 0.07 -12.42
CA ALA A 80 -8.77 1.04 -12.62
C ALA A 80 -7.44 0.35 -13.00
N LEU A 81 -7.22 -0.89 -12.54
CA LEU A 81 -5.99 -1.66 -12.76
C LEU A 81 -5.63 -1.79 -14.26
N LEU A 82 -6.61 -2.01 -15.14
CA LEU A 82 -6.38 -2.19 -16.58
C LEU A 82 -5.78 -0.95 -17.25
N ASN A 83 -6.25 0.24 -16.84
CA ASN A 83 -5.90 1.51 -17.48
C ASN A 83 -4.79 2.27 -16.74
N LEU A 84 -4.12 1.64 -15.75
CA LEU A 84 -3.02 2.28 -15.03
C LEU A 84 -1.76 2.34 -15.89
N VAL A 85 -1.26 3.56 -16.13
CA VAL A 85 0.00 3.80 -16.85
C VAL A 85 1.21 3.09 -16.20
N TYR A 86 1.17 2.92 -14.87
CA TYR A 86 2.22 2.26 -14.09
C TYR A 86 1.85 0.84 -13.64
N ARG A 87 0.83 0.21 -14.25
CA ARG A 87 0.36 -1.14 -13.90
C ARG A 87 1.51 -2.13 -13.75
N ASP A 88 2.44 -2.12 -14.69
CA ASP A 88 3.55 -3.06 -14.74
C ASP A 88 4.57 -2.90 -13.60
N LYS A 89 4.65 -1.70 -13.00
CA LYS A 89 5.48 -1.38 -11.82
C LYS A 89 4.74 -1.63 -10.51
N LEU A 90 3.45 -1.99 -10.56
CA LEU A 90 2.62 -2.25 -9.39
C LEU A 90 2.97 -3.59 -8.77
N PHE A 91 3.19 -4.61 -9.59
CA PHE A 91 3.34 -5.98 -9.10
C PHE A 91 4.63 -6.15 -8.29
N PRO A 92 4.56 -6.70 -7.07
CA PRO A 92 5.74 -6.84 -6.20
C PRO A 92 6.74 -7.86 -6.74
N GLN A 93 6.27 -8.90 -7.44
CA GLN A 93 7.07 -9.93 -8.09
C GLN A 93 6.52 -10.28 -9.47
N GLN A 94 7.34 -10.93 -10.31
CA GLN A 94 6.98 -11.30 -11.68
C GLN A 94 5.82 -12.31 -11.74
N ASP A 95 5.69 -13.20 -10.75
CA ASP A 95 4.63 -14.21 -10.73
C ASP A 95 3.23 -13.59 -10.63
N TYR A 96 3.09 -12.48 -9.93
CA TYR A 96 1.84 -11.69 -9.89
C TYR A 96 1.48 -11.11 -11.26
N ARG A 97 2.49 -10.73 -12.05
CA ARG A 97 2.29 -10.23 -13.41
C ARG A 97 1.83 -11.37 -14.32
N ARG A 98 2.52 -12.51 -14.28
CA ARG A 98 2.16 -13.73 -15.01
C ARG A 98 0.74 -14.19 -14.64
N ALA A 99 0.40 -14.18 -13.35
CA ALA A 99 -0.94 -14.50 -12.87
C ALA A 99 -1.99 -13.56 -13.48
N PHE A 100 -1.72 -12.27 -13.53
CA PHE A 100 -2.65 -11.30 -14.11
C PHE A 100 -2.85 -11.50 -15.62
N ASP A 101 -1.78 -11.80 -16.35
CA ASP A 101 -1.84 -12.05 -17.79
C ASP A 101 -2.74 -13.27 -18.08
N VAL A 102 -2.54 -14.38 -17.34
CA VAL A 102 -3.39 -15.59 -17.44
C VAL A 102 -4.85 -15.31 -17.04
N LEU A 103 -5.07 -14.48 -16.01
CA LEU A 103 -6.42 -14.09 -15.58
C LEU A 103 -7.16 -13.31 -16.65
N ILE A 104 -6.50 -12.37 -17.35
CA ILE A 104 -7.12 -11.62 -18.45
C ILE A 104 -7.43 -12.54 -19.64
N GLU A 105 -6.55 -13.50 -19.95
CA GLU A 105 -6.76 -14.42 -21.07
C GLU A 105 -7.95 -15.37 -20.84
N ARG A 106 -8.16 -15.80 -19.60
CA ARG A 106 -9.16 -16.84 -19.27
C ARG A 106 -10.47 -16.32 -18.67
N LEU A 107 -10.49 -15.09 -18.17
CA LEU A 107 -11.66 -14.51 -17.51
C LEU A 107 -12.02 -13.15 -18.12
N PRO A 108 -13.30 -12.72 -18.02
CA PRO A 108 -13.67 -11.36 -18.38
C PRO A 108 -12.85 -10.33 -17.58
N ASP A 109 -12.43 -9.25 -18.25
CA ASP A 109 -11.66 -8.12 -17.69
C ASP A 109 -12.07 -7.71 -16.26
N ARG A 110 -13.38 -7.61 -16.03
CA ARG A 110 -13.93 -7.21 -14.72
C ARG A 110 -13.61 -8.21 -13.63
N GLN A 111 -13.67 -9.49 -13.94
CA GLN A 111 -13.38 -10.57 -13.00
C GLN A 111 -11.87 -10.71 -12.79
N ALA A 112 -11.08 -10.66 -13.87
CA ALA A 112 -9.61 -10.69 -13.80
C ALA A 112 -9.07 -9.56 -12.90
N CYS A 113 -9.54 -8.32 -13.11
CA CYS A 113 -9.18 -7.18 -12.26
C CYS A 113 -9.57 -7.39 -10.80
N LYS A 114 -10.76 -7.93 -10.55
CA LYS A 114 -11.25 -8.15 -9.20
C LYS A 114 -10.39 -9.19 -8.48
N VAL A 115 -10.14 -10.34 -9.11
CA VAL A 115 -9.29 -11.41 -8.56
C VAL A 115 -7.89 -10.89 -8.29
N MET A 116 -7.28 -10.19 -9.24
CA MET A 116 -5.93 -9.66 -9.09
C MET A 116 -5.82 -8.64 -7.94
N VAL A 117 -6.77 -7.73 -7.83
CA VAL A 117 -6.82 -6.76 -6.73
C VAL A 117 -7.04 -7.46 -5.39
N GLU A 118 -7.84 -8.51 -5.35
CA GLU A 118 -8.02 -9.31 -4.14
C GLU A 118 -6.75 -10.09 -3.76
N LEU A 119 -5.98 -10.61 -4.73
CA LEU A 119 -4.68 -11.25 -4.48
C LEU A 119 -3.67 -10.25 -3.89
N LEU A 120 -3.56 -9.05 -4.49
CA LEU A 120 -2.71 -7.98 -3.95
C LEU A 120 -3.18 -7.51 -2.57
N ALA A 121 -4.49 -7.47 -2.33
CA ALA A 121 -5.04 -7.13 -1.03
C ALA A 121 -4.74 -8.20 0.02
N LEU A 122 -4.83 -9.49 -0.34
CA LEU A 122 -4.46 -10.60 0.53
C LEU A 122 -2.97 -10.54 0.91
N ALA A 123 -2.10 -10.33 -0.09
CA ALA A 123 -0.66 -10.16 0.13
C ALA A 123 -0.36 -8.98 1.08
N HIS A 124 -1.06 -7.86 0.89
CA HIS A 124 -0.91 -6.68 1.75
C HIS A 124 -1.43 -6.91 3.17
N ASP A 125 -2.64 -7.47 3.31
CA ASP A 125 -3.32 -7.65 4.60
C ASP A 125 -2.62 -8.72 5.46
N ARG A 126 -1.91 -9.69 4.85
CA ARG A 126 -1.24 -10.82 5.53
C ARG A 126 0.29 -10.73 5.55
N GLY A 127 0.89 -9.89 4.72
CA GLY A 127 2.35 -9.79 4.59
C GLY A 127 3.01 -10.99 3.89
N CYS A 128 2.25 -11.85 3.21
CA CYS A 128 2.71 -13.09 2.59
C CYS A 128 3.06 -12.93 1.09
N GLU A 129 3.67 -11.82 0.69
CA GLU A 129 3.95 -11.51 -0.73
C GLU A 129 4.76 -12.61 -1.44
N ARG A 130 5.82 -13.09 -0.80
CA ARG A 130 6.71 -14.11 -1.39
C ARG A 130 6.04 -15.48 -1.45
N GLU A 131 5.42 -15.90 -0.35
CA GLU A 131 4.77 -17.22 -0.24
C GLU A 131 3.56 -17.29 -1.20
N LEU A 132 2.80 -16.20 -1.33
CA LEU A 132 1.71 -16.13 -2.28
C LEU A 132 2.22 -16.17 -3.72
N ALA A 133 3.35 -15.52 -4.04
CA ALA A 133 3.94 -15.63 -5.37
C ALA A 133 4.41 -17.04 -5.71
N GLU A 134 5.02 -17.75 -4.76
CA GLU A 134 5.43 -19.16 -4.92
C GLU A 134 4.21 -20.04 -5.21
N GLN A 135 3.14 -19.89 -4.44
CA GLN A 135 1.88 -20.62 -4.68
C GLN A 135 1.21 -20.26 -6.01
N LEU A 136 1.28 -18.99 -6.41
CA LEU A 136 0.80 -18.55 -7.73
C LEU A 136 1.62 -19.21 -8.85
N ALA A 137 2.95 -19.26 -8.72
CA ALA A 137 3.82 -19.90 -9.71
C ALA A 137 3.48 -21.40 -9.86
N GLU A 138 3.38 -22.13 -8.75
CA GLU A 138 3.00 -23.56 -8.74
C GLU A 138 1.64 -23.80 -9.41
N THR A 139 0.63 -22.98 -9.07
CA THR A 139 -0.71 -23.10 -9.64
C THR A 139 -0.71 -22.83 -11.15
N LEU A 140 0.05 -21.82 -11.59
CA LEU A 140 0.15 -21.47 -13.00
C LEU A 140 0.96 -22.49 -13.80
N ASP A 141 1.96 -23.12 -13.18
CA ASP A 141 2.74 -24.20 -13.80
C ASP A 141 1.93 -25.50 -13.93
N ALA A 142 0.99 -25.75 -13.02
CA ALA A 142 -0.02 -26.79 -13.17
C ALA A 142 -1.08 -26.47 -14.25
N GLY A 143 -1.09 -25.24 -14.77
CA GLY A 143 -2.04 -24.78 -15.77
C GLY A 143 -3.41 -24.38 -15.22
N ASP A 144 -3.54 -24.33 -13.90
CA ASP A 144 -4.76 -23.97 -13.19
C ASP A 144 -4.89 -22.45 -12.98
N LEU A 145 -6.11 -22.02 -12.65
CA LEU A 145 -6.39 -20.63 -12.29
C LEU A 145 -6.27 -20.44 -10.79
N PRO A 146 -5.68 -19.32 -10.31
CA PRO A 146 -5.56 -19.06 -8.89
C PRO A 146 -6.94 -18.81 -8.26
N ASP A 147 -7.35 -19.69 -7.35
CA ASP A 147 -8.59 -19.56 -6.60
C ASP A 147 -8.37 -18.70 -5.34
N ILE A 148 -8.97 -17.51 -5.36
CA ILE A 148 -8.90 -16.56 -4.25
C ILE A 148 -9.48 -17.13 -2.94
N ALA A 149 -10.49 -18.00 -3.00
CA ALA A 149 -11.13 -18.55 -1.81
C ALA A 149 -10.19 -19.52 -1.10
N LEU A 150 -9.53 -20.40 -1.86
CA LEU A 150 -8.51 -21.31 -1.33
C LEU A 150 -7.28 -20.56 -0.83
N LEU A 151 -6.83 -19.54 -1.55
CA LEU A 151 -5.68 -18.73 -1.10
C LEU A 151 -6.02 -17.96 0.18
N ARG A 152 -7.27 -17.50 0.36
CA ARG A 152 -7.72 -16.86 1.61
C ARG A 152 -7.76 -17.83 2.80
N THR A 153 -8.06 -19.10 2.58
CA THR A 153 -8.04 -20.11 3.66
C THR A 153 -6.61 -20.55 3.98
N LEU A 154 -5.78 -20.76 2.96
CA LEU A 154 -4.36 -21.12 3.13
C LEU A 154 -3.56 -20.03 3.83
N PHE A 155 -3.74 -18.78 3.42
CA PHE A 155 -3.12 -17.60 4.05
C PHE A 155 -4.03 -16.95 5.10
N GLY A 156 -5.03 -17.70 5.57
CA GLY A 156 -5.91 -17.29 6.65
C GLY A 156 -5.16 -17.22 7.97
N PRO A 157 -5.53 -16.31 8.88
CA PRO A 157 -5.01 -16.33 10.23
C PRO A 157 -5.60 -17.58 10.88
N ASP A 158 -4.76 -18.44 11.44
CA ASP A 158 -5.23 -19.55 12.25
C ASP A 158 -6.10 -18.97 13.38
N PRO A 159 -7.42 -19.25 13.42
CA PRO A 159 -8.29 -18.70 14.45
C PRO A 159 -7.85 -19.13 15.85
N ALA A 160 -7.08 -20.21 15.98
CA ALA A 160 -6.49 -20.65 17.24
C ALA A 160 -5.30 -19.79 17.72
N ARG A 161 -4.69 -18.97 16.84
CA ARG A 161 -3.54 -18.10 17.16
C ARG A 161 -3.91 -16.63 17.36
N LEU A 162 -5.18 -16.25 17.21
CA LEU A 162 -5.61 -14.87 17.44
C LEU A 162 -5.66 -14.59 18.95
N PRO A 163 -4.83 -13.67 19.49
CA PRO A 163 -4.97 -13.28 20.88
C PRO A 163 -6.33 -12.61 21.07
N THR A 164 -7.06 -13.03 22.10
CA THR A 164 -8.29 -12.33 22.50
C THR A 164 -7.92 -10.95 23.03
N VAL A 165 -8.01 -9.94 22.16
CA VAL A 165 -7.76 -8.54 22.55
C VAL A 165 -9.01 -7.99 23.23
N SER A 166 -9.03 -8.01 24.56
CA SER A 166 -10.02 -7.26 25.35
C SER A 166 -9.57 -5.81 25.46
N VAL A 167 -10.17 -4.92 24.66
CA VAL A 167 -9.97 -3.48 24.83
C VAL A 167 -10.81 -3.03 26.01
N GLN A 168 -10.19 -2.84 27.18
CA GLN A 168 -10.83 -2.13 28.27
C GLN A 168 -10.79 -0.64 27.96
N LEU A 169 -11.94 -0.08 27.57
CA LEU A 169 -12.10 1.34 27.40
C LEU A 169 -11.98 2.00 28.79
N ALA A 170 -11.03 2.91 28.93
CA ALA A 170 -10.92 3.73 30.14
C ALA A 170 -12.20 4.57 30.31
N SER A 171 -12.65 4.71 31.56
CA SER A 171 -13.79 5.57 31.89
C SER A 171 -13.53 7.01 31.43
N LEU A 172 -14.54 7.64 30.84
CA LEU A 172 -14.49 9.04 30.38
C LEU A 172 -14.06 10.01 31.49
N ASN A 173 -14.39 9.71 32.75
CA ASN A 173 -13.97 10.52 33.91
C ASN A 173 -12.44 10.62 34.07
N GLY A 174 -11.68 9.65 33.54
CA GLY A 174 -10.21 9.71 33.55
C GLY A 174 -9.64 10.79 32.63
N TYR A 175 -10.35 11.15 31.55
CA TYR A 175 -9.95 12.25 30.67
C TYR A 175 -10.26 13.62 31.29
N GLU A 176 -11.35 13.76 32.05
CA GLU A 176 -11.68 15.01 32.74
C GLU A 176 -10.62 15.40 33.76
N ALA A 177 -10.03 14.43 34.48
CA ALA A 177 -8.95 14.68 35.42
C ALA A 177 -7.68 15.25 34.76
N LEU A 178 -7.38 14.85 33.52
CA LEU A 178 -6.24 15.35 32.74
C LEU A 178 -6.50 16.76 32.18
N ILE A 179 -7.75 17.10 31.89
CA ILE A 179 -8.15 18.44 31.43
C ILE A 179 -8.23 19.42 32.61
N GLY A 180 -8.69 18.97 33.79
CA GLY A 180 -8.81 19.80 35.00
C GLY A 180 -7.47 20.34 35.52
N THR A 181 -6.36 19.62 35.29
CA THR A 181 -5.01 20.10 35.67
C THR A 181 -4.45 21.19 34.75
N ALA A 182 -5.06 21.46 33.61
CA ALA A 182 -4.60 22.52 32.69
C ALA A 182 -5.15 23.93 33.03
N TYR A 183 -6.07 24.05 34.00
CA TYR A 183 -6.70 25.33 34.36
C TYR A 183 -6.31 25.88 35.73
N VAL A 184 -5.38 25.25 36.46
CA VAL A 184 -4.87 25.79 37.73
C VAL A 184 -3.43 26.26 37.54
N GLY A 185 -3.28 27.47 37.01
CA GLY A 185 -1.98 28.13 36.88
C GLY A 185 -2.01 29.35 35.97
N ASP A 186 -2.64 30.45 36.40
CA ASP A 186 -1.95 31.72 36.68
C ASP A 186 -2.99 32.78 37.08
N ALA A 187 -3.11 33.03 38.39
CA ALA A 187 -3.76 34.22 38.93
C ALA A 187 -3.25 34.44 40.35
N ALA A 188 -2.07 35.07 40.45
CA ALA A 188 -1.64 35.82 41.62
C ALA A 188 -0.81 37.01 41.14
#